data_AF-A0A5K1GZJ0-F1
#
_entry.id   AF-A0A5K1GZJ0-F1
#
_cell.length_a   1.000
_cell.length_b   1.000
_cell.length_c   1.000
_cell.angle_alpha   90.00
_cell.angle_beta   90.00
_cell.angle_gamma   90.00
#
_symmetry.space_group_name_H-M   'P 1'
#
loop_
_entity.id
_entity.type
_entity.pdbx_description
1 polymer ?
#
loop_
_entity_poly.entity_id
_entity_poly.type
_entity_poly.pdbx_seq_one_letter_code
_entity_poly.pdbx_strand_id
1 'polypeptide(L)' 'LSDPSQYQSIVDAEWNIIYDKLDKCVQSGAKIVLSRLAIGDLATQ' A
#
# COMPACT_ATOMS: atom_id res chain seq x y z
N LEU A 1 -13.20 9.58 19.15
CA LEU A 1 -13.45 8.97 17.83
C LEU A 1 -14.72 8.14 17.96
N SER A 2 -15.89 8.75 17.70
CA SER A 2 -17.21 8.15 17.97
C SER A 2 -18.00 7.78 16.71
N ASP A 3 -17.42 8.01 15.52
CA ASP A 3 -18.03 7.68 14.24
C ASP A 3 -17.13 6.70 13.46
N PRO A 4 -17.54 5.43 13.31
CA PRO A 4 -16.81 4.42 12.54
C PRO A 4 -16.53 4.82 11.09
N SER A 5 -17.35 5.69 10.49
CA SER A 5 -17.18 6.12 9.10
C SER A 5 -15.91 6.95 8.89
N GLN A 6 -15.56 7.80 9.86
CA GLN A 6 -14.33 8.58 9.82
C GLN A 6 -13.10 7.67 9.89
N TYR A 7 -13.16 6.64 10.75
CA TYR A 7 -12.10 5.63 10.82
C TYR A 7 -11.96 4.88 9.49
N GLN A 8 -13.07 4.46 8.89
CA GLN A 8 -13.06 3.77 7.60
C GLN A 8 -12.43 4.64 6.50
N SER A 9 -12.76 5.94 6.44
CA SER A 9 -12.21 6.84 5.42
C SER A 9 -10.68 6.98 5.50
N ILE A 10 -10.11 6.89 6.71
CA ILE A 10 -8.66 6.91 6.92
C ILE A 10 -8.05 5.60 6.43
N VAL A 11 -8.65 4.47 6.81
CA VAL A 11 -8.21 3.14 6.38
C VAL A 11 -8.22 3.05 4.85
N ASP A 12 -9.30 3.47 4.20
CA ASP A 12 -9.42 3.45 2.74
C ASP A 12 -8.34 4.31 2.07
N ALA A 13 -8.02 5.47 2.64
CA ALA A 13 -6.94 6.32 2.15
C ALA A 13 -5.56 5.64 2.27
N GLU A 14 -5.29 4.94 3.38
CA GLU A 14 -4.04 4.17 3.55
C GLU A 14 -3.92 3.05 2.52
N TRP A 15 -5.00 2.31 2.27
CA TRP A 15 -5.02 1.27 1.24
C TRP A 15 -4.72 1.82 -0.15
N ASN A 16 -5.35 2.93 -0.52
CA ASN A 16 -5.09 3.59 -1.80
C ASN A 16 -3.62 3.99 -1.97
N ILE A 17 -2.99 4.51 -0.91
CA ILE A 17 -1.57 4.89 -0.93
C ILE A 17 -0.67 3.67 -1.11
N ILE A 18 -0.99 2.55 -0.47
CA ILE A 18 -0.20 1.32 -0.60
C ILE A 18 -0.30 0.77 -2.03
N TYR A 19 -1.51 0.65 -2.57
CA TYR A 19 -1.71 0.15 -3.93
C TYR A 19 -1.10 1.04 -5.00
N ASP A 20 -1.21 2.36 -4.89
CA ASP A 20 -0.57 3.31 -5.83
C ASP A 20 0.96 3.13 -5.86
N LYS A 21 1.60 2.90 -4.71
CA LYS A 21 3.04 2.64 -4.65
C LYS A 21 3.40 1.30 -5.30
N LEU A 22 2.62 0.25 -5.06
CA LEU A 22 2.85 -1.06 -5.67
C LEU A 22 2.65 -1.01 -7.18
N ASP A 23 1.61 -0.31 -7.65
CA ASP A 23 1.35 -0.13 -9.08
C ASP A 23 2.51 0.61 -9.76
N LYS A 24 3.07 1.64 -9.14
CA LYS A 24 4.28 2.31 -9.63
C LYS A 24 5.48 1.37 -9.76
N CYS A 25 5.67 0.45 -8.81
CA CYS A 25 6.70 -0.58 -8.92
C CYS A 25 6.45 -1.48 -10.14
N VAL A 26 5.21 -1.90 -10.39
CA VAL A 26 4.84 -2.72 -11.56
C VAL A 26 5.07 -1.94 -12.86
N GLN A 27 4.55 -0.71 -12.94
CA GLN A 27 4.67 0.16 -14.10
C GLN A 27 6.12 0.52 -14.45
N SER A 28 7.03 0.52 -13.46
CA SER A 28 8.46 0.70 -13.71
C SER A 28 9.08 -0.40 -14.57
N GLY A 29 8.41 -1.56 -14.69
CA GLY A 29 8.92 -2.73 -15.41
C GLY A 29 10.03 -3.48 -14.68
N ALA A 30 10.42 -3.04 -13.48
CA ALA A 30 11.41 -3.71 -12.65
C ALA A 30 10.99 -5.14 -12.32
N LYS A 31 11.89 -6.11 -12.54
CA LYS A 31 11.65 -7.52 -12.19
C LYS A 31 12.08 -7.88 -10.78
N ILE A 32 12.93 -7.04 -10.19
CA ILE A 32 13.47 -7.22 -8.84
C ILE A 32 13.36 -5.86 -8.13
N VAL A 33 12.66 -5.83 -7.00
CA VAL A 33 12.53 -4.67 -6.12
C VAL A 33 13.07 -5.05 -4.76
N LEU A 34 14.09 -4.32 -4.30
CA LEU A 34 14.74 -4.56 -3.01
C LEU A 34 14.36 -3.46 -2.02
N SER A 35 13.83 -3.84 -0.86
CA SER A 35 13.56 -2.92 0.24
C SER A 35 14.64 -3.05 1.31
N ARG A 36 15.06 -1.90 1.86
CA ARG A 36 15.92 -1.85 3.06
C ARG A 36 15.17 -2.20 4.35
N LEU A 37 13.84 -2.11 4.33
CA LEU A 37 12.95 -2.39 5.45
C LEU A 37 12.10 -3.62 5.15
N ALA A 38 11.50 -4.18 6.20
CA ALA A 38 10.56 -5.28 6.05
C ALA A 38 9.41 -4.91 5.10
N ILE A 39 8.97 -5.89 4.33
CA ILE A 39 7.86 -5.77 3.39
C ILE A 39 6.68 -6.55 3.99
N GLY A 40 5.49 -5.94 3.99
CA GLY A 40 4.26 -6.60 4.42
C GLY A 40 3.80 -7.66 3.42
N ASP A 41 3.00 -8.63 3.87
CA ASP A 41 2.52 -9.74 3.07
C ASP A 41 1.76 -9.28 1.81
N LEU A 42 0.97 -8.22 1.91
CA LEU A 42 0.23 -7.64 0.79
C LEU A 42 1.14 -7.27 -0.39
N ALA A 43 2.32 -6.73 -0.11
CA ALA A 43 3.26 -6.31 -1.14
C ALA A 43 4.06 -7.50 -1.73
N THR A 44 3.90 -8.70 -1.16
CA THR A 44 4.53 -9.93 -1.66
C THR A 44 3.59 -10.79 -2.52
N GLN A 45 2.28 -10.51 -2.49
CA GLN A 45 1.27 -11.16 -3.33
C GLN A 45 1.25 -10.56 -4.74
#